data_AF-A0A2V9Y141-F1
#
_entry.id   AF-A0A2V9Y141-F1
#
_cell.length_a   1.000
_cell.length_b   1.000
_cell.length_c   1.000
_cell.angle_alpha   90.00
_cell.angle_beta   90.00
_cell.angle_gamma   90.00
#
_symmetry.space_group_name_H-M   'P 1'
#
loop_
_entity.id
_entity.type
_entity.pdbx_description
1 polymer ?
#
loop_
_entity_poly.entity_id
_entity_poly.type
_entity_poly.pdbx_seq_one_letter_code
_entity_poly.pdbx_strand_id
1 'polypeptide(L)'
;ADEAVAELETMASDSPSSAIQHAFNGAKGAVLVYEGKYDQAVPLLERDDDNAFSLFRLAYASQKTVKSQLAQARLAAAMAFNQPTPEQAFVVPAVDLDKAEHLTAVRR
;
A
#
# COMPACT_ATOMS: atom_id res chain seq x y z
N ALA A 1 -15.32 -9.94 13.75
CA ALA A 1 -14.06 -9.80 12.99
C ALA A 1 -13.35 -11.15 12.91
N ASP A 2 -13.26 -11.87 14.03
CA ASP A 2 -12.52 -13.12 14.15
C ASP A 2 -12.94 -14.22 13.16
N GLU A 3 -14.25 -14.45 12.98
CA GLU A 3 -14.76 -15.44 12.01
C GLU A 3 -14.36 -15.11 10.56
N ALA A 4 -14.54 -13.85 10.14
CA ALA A 4 -14.18 -13.41 8.80
C ALA A 4 -12.66 -13.45 8.55
N VAL A 5 -11.86 -13.16 9.58
CA VAL A 5 -10.40 -13.26 9.48
C VAL A 5 -9.95 -14.73 9.41
N ALA A 6 -10.61 -15.64 10.12
CA ALA A 6 -10.33 -17.07 10.03
C ALA A 6 -10.68 -17.65 8.65
N GLU A 7 -11.76 -17.17 8.04
CA GLU A 7 -12.11 -17.53 6.65
C GLU A 7 -11.04 -17.03 5.67
N LEU A 8 -10.61 -15.77 5.80
CA LEU A 8 -9.51 -15.22 4.99
C LEU A 8 -8.19 -15.98 5.19
N GLU A 9 -7.89 -16.43 6.41
CA GLU A 9 -6.71 -17.24 6.73
C GLU A 9 -6.76 -18.60 6.02
N THR A 10 -7.93 -19.23 5.98
CA THR A 10 -8.16 -20.48 5.24
C THR A 10 -7.95 -20.25 3.74
N MET A 11 -8.60 -19.22 3.18
CA MET A 11 -8.46 -18.88 1.76
C MET A 11 -7.01 -18.55 1.36
N ALA A 12 -6.29 -17.82 2.21
CA ALA A 12 -4.88 -17.47 1.99
C ALA A 12 -3.94 -18.68 2.12
N SER A 13 -4.30 -19.67 2.94
CA SER A 13 -3.50 -20.91 3.05
C SER A 13 -3.61 -21.78 1.80
N ASP A 14 -4.78 -21.76 1.14
CA ASP A 14 -5.07 -22.62 -0.01
C ASP A 14 -4.82 -21.93 -1.38
N SER A 15 -4.49 -20.64 -1.39
CA SER A 15 -4.40 -19.85 -2.62
C SER A 15 -3.15 -18.95 -2.69
N PRO A 16 -2.41 -18.96 -3.81
CA PRO A 16 -1.34 -18.00 -4.06
C PRO A 16 -1.86 -16.63 -4.55
N SER A 17 -3.18 -16.42 -4.61
CA SER A 17 -3.78 -15.17 -5.08
C SER A 17 -3.31 -13.97 -4.25
N SER A 18 -2.63 -13.02 -4.88
CA SER A 18 -2.15 -11.80 -4.20
C SER A 18 -3.29 -11.03 -3.54
N ALA A 19 -4.45 -10.92 -4.20
CA ALA A 19 -5.61 -10.23 -3.63
C ALA A 19 -6.09 -10.87 -2.31
N ILE A 20 -6.10 -12.20 -2.23
CA ILE A 20 -6.48 -12.92 -1.01
C ILE A 20 -5.40 -12.74 0.07
N GLN A 21 -4.12 -12.81 -0.30
CA GLN A 21 -3.00 -12.58 0.63
C GLN A 21 -3.04 -11.16 1.22
N HIS A 22 -3.24 -10.14 0.40
CA HIS A 22 -3.36 -8.74 0.83
C HIS A 22 -4.55 -8.56 1.79
N ALA A 23 -5.73 -9.09 1.41
CA ALA A 23 -6.92 -9.02 2.27
C ALA A 23 -6.70 -9.68 3.63
N PHE A 24 -6.11 -10.88 3.66
CA PHE A 24 -5.79 -11.59 4.91
C PHE A 24 -4.77 -10.81 5.76
N ASN A 25 -3.63 -10.42 5.17
CA ASN A 25 -2.55 -9.73 5.87
C ASN A 25 -3.01 -8.39 6.47
N GLY A 26 -3.73 -7.58 5.69
CA GLY A 26 -4.28 -6.31 6.15
C GLY A 26 -5.32 -6.48 7.26
N ALA A 27 -6.24 -7.45 7.12
CA ALA A 27 -7.29 -7.70 8.10
C ALA A 27 -6.75 -8.28 9.41
N LYS A 28 -5.93 -9.34 9.35
CA LYS A 28 -5.32 -9.97 10.53
C LYS A 28 -4.36 -8.99 11.23
N GLY A 29 -3.56 -8.26 10.46
CA GLY A 29 -2.69 -7.21 10.98
C GLY A 29 -3.46 -6.12 11.73
N ALA A 30 -4.61 -5.70 11.20
CA ALA A 30 -5.49 -4.74 11.87
C ALA A 30 -6.03 -5.24 13.21
N VAL A 31 -6.54 -6.48 13.24
CA VAL A 31 -7.03 -7.10 14.48
C VAL A 31 -5.93 -7.12 15.54
N LEU A 32 -4.71 -7.55 15.17
CA LEU A 32 -3.59 -7.59 16.11
C LEU A 32 -3.17 -6.21 16.63
N VAL A 33 -3.29 -5.16 15.80
CA VAL A 33 -3.09 -3.77 16.27
C VAL A 33 -4.14 -3.38 17.33
N TYR A 34 -5.41 -3.70 17.10
CA TYR A 34 -6.48 -3.41 18.08
C TYR A 34 -6.33 -4.19 19.39
N GLU A 35 -5.78 -5.41 19.32
CA GLU A 35 -5.46 -6.23 20.48
C GLU A 35 -4.17 -5.80 21.20
N GLY A 36 -3.44 -4.81 20.67
CA GLY A 36 -2.15 -4.37 21.22
C GLY A 36 -0.99 -5.34 20.97
N LYS A 37 -1.17 -6.36 20.13
CA LYS A 37 -0.16 -7.36 19.75
C LYS A 37 0.72 -6.84 18.61
N TYR A 38 1.38 -5.70 18.84
CA TYR A 38 2.08 -4.95 17.79
C TYR A 38 3.18 -5.74 17.08
N ASP A 39 3.99 -6.52 17.82
CA ASP A 39 5.07 -7.31 17.23
C ASP A 39 4.55 -8.39 16.25
N GLN A 40 3.35 -8.92 16.50
CA GLN A 40 2.70 -9.88 15.60
C GLN A 40 2.02 -9.19 14.41
N ALA A 41 1.53 -7.96 14.61
CA ALA A 41 0.87 -7.19 13.56
C ALA A 41 1.86 -6.72 12.48
N VAL A 42 3.04 -6.25 12.89
CA VAL A 42 4.05 -5.68 11.98
C VAL A 42 4.36 -6.56 10.76
N PRO A 43 4.73 -7.84 10.88
CA PRO A 43 5.07 -8.66 9.72
C PRO A 43 3.90 -8.92 8.77
N LEU A 44 2.66 -8.88 9.25
CA LEU A 44 1.48 -9.00 8.40
C LEU A 44 1.22 -7.70 7.63
N LEU A 45 1.31 -6.55 8.32
CA LEU A 45 1.13 -5.25 7.69
C LEU A 45 2.27 -4.90 6.72
N GLU A 46 3.48 -5.41 6.95
CA GLU A 46 4.61 -5.32 6.00
C GLU A 46 4.34 -6.10 4.69
N ARG A 47 3.44 -7.10 4.70
CA ARG A 47 3.03 -7.86 3.51
C ARG A 47 1.81 -7.28 2.80
N ASP A 48 1.24 -6.20 3.33
CA ASP A 48 0.15 -5.43 2.74
C ASP A 48 0.56 -3.95 2.57
N ASP A 49 1.73 -3.73 1.96
CA ASP A 49 2.38 -2.43 1.84
C ASP A 49 1.85 -1.56 0.68
N ASP A 50 1.01 -2.11 -0.19
CA ASP A 50 0.25 -1.38 -1.23
C ASP A 50 -1.15 -0.96 -0.76
N ASN A 51 -1.31 -0.73 0.55
CA ASN A 51 -2.58 -0.37 1.17
C ASN A 51 -2.37 0.73 2.22
N ALA A 52 -2.93 1.92 1.96
CA ALA A 52 -2.80 3.07 2.86
C ALA A 52 -3.20 2.76 4.31
N PHE A 53 -4.28 1.99 4.53
CA PHE A 53 -4.74 1.66 5.89
C PHE A 53 -3.74 0.76 6.62
N SER A 54 -3.16 -0.20 5.91
CA SER A 54 -2.13 -1.08 6.45
C SER A 54 -0.84 -0.33 6.72
N LEU A 55 -0.44 0.61 5.85
CA LEU A 55 0.71 1.49 6.07
C LEU A 55 0.53 2.39 7.32
N PHE A 56 -0.64 2.99 7.51
CA PHE A 56 -0.92 3.78 8.73
C PHE A 56 -0.85 2.92 10.00
N ARG A 57 -1.43 1.72 9.96
CA ARG A 57 -1.37 0.77 11.08
C ARG A 57 0.06 0.27 11.33
N LEU A 58 0.84 0.07 10.27
CA LEU A 58 2.24 -0.34 10.36
C LEU A 58 3.08 0.76 11.01
N ALA A 59 2.87 2.03 10.64
CA ALA A 59 3.50 3.17 11.30
C ALA A 59 3.15 3.22 12.80
N TYR A 60 1.87 3.05 13.14
CA TYR A 60 1.41 3.03 14.53
C TYR A 60 2.01 1.85 15.33
N ALA A 61 1.93 0.62 14.82
CA ALA A 61 2.50 -0.56 15.46
C ALA A 61 4.02 -0.42 15.63
N SER A 62 4.71 0.17 14.66
CA SER A 62 6.16 0.43 14.75
C SER A 62 6.51 1.34 15.91
N GLN A 63 5.73 2.39 16.19
CA GLN A 63 5.96 3.27 17.35
C GLN A 63 5.88 2.53 18.68
N LYS A 64 5.10 1.45 18.74
CA LYS A 64 4.84 0.68 19.96
C LYS A 64 5.81 -0.49 20.18
N THR A 65 6.76 -0.68 19.27
CA THR A 65 7.74 -1.79 19.31
C THR A 65 9.17 -1.24 19.33
N VAL A 66 10.17 -2.12 19.40
CA VAL A 66 11.59 -1.75 19.26
C VAL A 66 11.90 -1.10 17.89
N LYS A 67 11.01 -1.27 16.90
CA LYS A 67 11.09 -0.66 15.57
C LYS A 67 10.62 0.81 15.53
N SER A 68 10.54 1.51 16.67
CA SER A 68 10.05 2.90 16.76
C SER A 68 10.78 3.87 15.81
N GLN A 69 12.06 3.61 15.53
CA GLN A 69 12.90 4.35 14.59
C GLN A 69 12.32 4.38 13.17
N LEU A 70 11.62 3.33 12.76
CA LEU A 70 11.04 3.18 11.42
C LEU A 70 9.66 3.86 11.30
N ALA A 71 9.06 4.26 12.41
CA ALA A 71 7.69 4.75 12.42
C ALA A 71 7.49 6.01 11.58
N GLN A 72 8.44 6.96 11.64
CA GLN A 72 8.32 8.21 10.89
C GLN A 72 8.40 7.98 9.38
N ALA A 73 9.33 7.11 8.94
CA ALA A 73 9.46 6.74 7.54
C ALA A 73 8.20 6.01 7.03
N ARG A 74 7.63 5.13 7.85
CA ARG A 74 6.38 4.42 7.54
C ARG A 74 5.17 5.35 7.46
N LEU A 75 5.11 6.34 8.36
CA LEU A 75 4.06 7.37 8.30
C LEU A 75 4.20 8.24 7.04
N ALA A 76 5.42 8.61 6.67
CA ALA A 76 5.68 9.34 5.44
C ALA A 76 5.26 8.54 4.21
N ALA A 77 5.55 7.23 4.16
CA ALA A 77 5.08 6.34 3.10
C ALA A 77 3.55 6.28 3.04
N ALA A 78 2.86 6.17 4.19
CA ALA A 78 1.41 6.18 4.25
C ALA A 78 0.81 7.50 3.73
N MET A 79 1.40 8.65 4.08
CA MET A 79 0.97 9.97 3.60
C MET A 79 1.27 10.20 2.12
N ALA A 80 2.31 9.57 1.59
CA ALA A 80 2.68 9.63 0.17
C ALA A 80 1.93 8.61 -0.69
N PHE A 81 1.15 7.71 -0.08
CA PHE A 81 0.42 6.68 -0.81
C PHE A 81 -0.57 7.32 -1.78
N ASN A 82 -0.35 7.10 -3.07
CA ASN A 82 -1.16 7.62 -4.15
C ASN A 82 -1.28 6.53 -5.22
N GLN A 83 -2.35 5.75 -5.16
CA GLN A 83 -2.62 4.72 -6.16
C GLN A 83 -2.98 5.41 -7.48
N PRO A 84 -2.16 5.26 -8.55
CA PRO A 84 -2.41 5.94 -9.81
C PRO A 84 -3.74 5.48 -10.42
N THR A 85 -4.55 6.44 -10.81
CA THR A 85 -5.78 6.22 -11.58
C THR A 85 -5.47 6.26 -13.08
N PRO A 86 -6.22 5.53 -13.93
CA PRO A 86 -6.08 5.62 -15.38
C PRO A 86 -6.17 7.07 -15.87
N GLU A 87 -7.07 7.86 -15.29
CA GLU A 87 -7.28 9.27 -15.61
C GLU A 87 -6.00 10.10 -15.39
N GLN A 88 -5.22 9.81 -14.35
CA GLN A 88 -3.92 10.44 -14.10
C GLN A 88 -2.85 10.01 -15.13
N ALA A 89 -2.96 8.82 -15.73
CA ALA A 89 -2.05 8.36 -16.78
C ALA A 89 -2.36 8.99 -18.16
N PHE A 90 -3.61 9.41 -18.39
CA PHE A 90 -4.04 10.05 -19.64
C PHE A 90 -3.84 11.57 -19.68
N VAL A 91 -3.43 12.21 -18.56
CA VAL A 91 -3.02 13.63 -18.58
C VAL A 91 -1.62 13.73 -19.19
N VAL A 92 -1.55 13.65 -20.52
CA VAL A 92 -0.35 14.05 -21.26
C VAL A 92 -0.26 15.58 -21.19
N PRO A 93 0.88 16.18 -20.81
CA PRO A 93 1.04 17.62 -20.95
C PRO A 93 0.85 18.00 -22.42
N ALA A 94 -0.10 18.88 -22.71
CA ALA A 94 -0.30 19.46 -24.05
C ALA A 94 0.96 20.14 -24.62
N VAL A 95 2.01 20.29 -23.80
CA VAL A 95 3.30 20.91 -24.10
C VAL A 95 4.14 20.14 -25.13
N ASP A 96 3.88 18.84 -25.36
CA ASP A 96 4.65 18.06 -26.33
C ASP A 96 4.04 18.01 -27.75
N LEU A 97 2.81 18.49 -27.94
CA LEU A 97 2.21 18.53 -29.28
C LEU A 97 2.75 19.69 -30.13
N ASP A 98 3.12 20.83 -29.53
CA ASP A 98 3.70 21.98 -30.25
C ASP A 98 5.16 21.74 -30.70
N LYS A 99 5.93 20.92 -29.96
CA LYS A 99 7.34 20.63 -30.32
C LYS A 99 7.47 19.67 -31.49
N ALA A 100 6.48 18.80 -31.72
CA ALA A 100 6.48 17.88 -32.86
C ALA A 100 6.31 18.62 -34.20
N GLU A 101 5.50 19.69 -34.23
CA GLU A 101 5.29 20.50 -35.44
C GLU A 101 6.50 21.41 -35.77
N HIS A 102 7.18 21.94 -34.75
CA HIS A 102 8.35 22.81 -34.98
C HIS A 102 9.56 22.07 -35.57
N LEU A 103 9.74 20.78 -35.29
CA LEU A 103 10.83 19.98 -35.86
C LEU A 103 10.59 19.58 -37.33
N THR A 104 9.34 19.63 -37.82
CA THR A 104 9.00 19.34 -39.22
C THR A 104 9.08 20.57 -40.12
N ALA A 105 8.93 21.78 -39.57
CA ALA A 105 9.02 23.04 -40.33
C ALA A 105 10.46 23.48 -40.66
N VAL A 106 11.46 23.02 -39.91
CA VAL A 106 12.88 23.41 -40.10
C VAL A 106 13.62 22.57 -41.17
N ARG A 107 12.94 21.59 -41.79
CA ARG A 107 13.52 20.70 -42.83
C ARG A 107 13.00 20.96 -44.26
N ARG A 108 12.56 22.18 -44.59
CA ARG A 108 12.22 22.55 -45.98
C ARG A 108 13.09 23.70 -46.48
#